data_AF-A0A9E4M8N2-F1
#
_entry.id   AF-A0A9E4M8N2-F1
#
_cell.length_a   1.000
_cell.length_b   1.000
_cell.length_c   1.000
_cell.angle_alpha   90.00
_cell.angle_beta   90.00
_cell.angle_gamma   90.00
#
_symmetry.space_group_name_H-M   'P 1'
#
loop_
_entity.id
_entity.type
_entity.pdbx_description
1 polymer ?
#
loop_
_entity_poly.entity_id
_entity_poly.type
_entity_poly.pdbx_seq_one_letter_code
_entity_poly.pdbx_strand_id
1 'polypeptide(L)' 'MTKTITRIGNSQGIIFDTALMDLARLKVGDQVTVSLHEGGSIVLTPVRPVIGPERAASTAERLIEKNGELFRRLS' A
#
# COMPACT_ATOMS: atom_id res chain seq x y z
N MET A 1 16.37 8.27 -10.31
CA MET A 1 17.38 8.36 -9.23
C MET A 1 18.22 7.10 -9.23
N THR A 2 19.49 7.17 -8.85
CA THR A 2 20.34 5.97 -8.69
C THR A 2 20.50 5.67 -7.21
N LYS A 3 20.36 4.40 -6.83
CA LYS A 3 20.61 3.90 -5.47
C LYS A 3 21.68 2.81 -5.54
N THR A 4 22.52 2.72 -4.52
CA THR A 4 23.53 1.67 -4.39
C THR A 4 23.01 0.55 -3.51
N ILE A 5 23.16 -0.69 -3.96
CA ILE A 5 22.89 -1.86 -3.14
C ILE A 5 23.97 -1.96 -2.06
N THR A 6 23.56 -2.06 -0.80
CA THR A 6 24.46 -2.14 0.36
C THR A 6 24.30 -3.48 1.06
N ARG A 7 25.33 -3.89 1.81
CA ARG A 7 25.26 -5.09 2.65
C ARG A 7 24.45 -4.79 3.91
N ILE A 8 23.47 -5.64 4.22
CA ILE A 8 22.67 -5.62 5.44
C ILE A 8 22.81 -7.00 6.11
N GLY A 9 23.74 -7.12 7.06
CA GLY A 9 24.10 -8.42 7.64
C GLY A 9 24.61 -9.39 6.55
N ASN A 10 23.93 -10.53 6.40
CA ASN A 10 24.20 -11.53 5.37
C ASN A 10 23.41 -11.30 4.06
N SER A 11 22.64 -10.22 3.99
CA SER A 11 21.79 -9.88 2.85
C SER A 11 22.26 -8.61 2.13
N GLN A 12 21.58 -8.29 1.04
CA GLN A 12 21.78 -7.08 0.25
C GLN A 12 20.48 -6.27 0.27
N GLY A 13 20.58 -4.96 0.41
CA GLY A 13 19.43 -4.08 0.47
C GLY A 13 19.62 -2.77 -0.29
N ILE A 14 18.50 -2.19 -0.71
CA ILE A 14 18.42 -0.86 -1.28
C ILE A 14 17.71 0.03 -0.26
N ILE A 15 18.30 1.19 0.05
CA ILE A 15 17.72 2.15 1.00
C ILE A 15 16.84 3.14 0.23
N PHE A 16 15.56 3.16 0.57
CA PHE A 16 14.60 4.16 0.09
C PHE A 16 14.57 5.33 1.07
N ASP A 17 14.65 6.55 0.54
CA ASP A 17 14.43 7.75 1.35
C ASP A 17 12.93 8.01 1.51
N THR A 18 12.60 8.89 2.45
CA THR A 18 11.22 9.23 2.77
C THR A 18 10.46 9.76 1.57
N ALA A 19 11.08 10.60 0.73
CA ALA A 19 10.42 11.19 -0.43
C ALA A 19 10.00 10.13 -1.47
N LEU A 20 10.86 9.14 -1.72
CA LEU A 20 10.51 8.01 -2.59
C LEU A 20 9.39 7.16 -1.98
N MET A 21 9.46 6.87 -0.69
CA MET A 21 8.44 6.08 0.02
C MET A 21 7.06 6.77 -0.03
N ASP A 22 7.03 8.09 0.17
CA ASP A 22 5.80 8.90 0.08
C ASP A 22 5.22 8.89 -1.33
N LEU A 23 6.06 9.07 -2.36
CA LEU A 23 5.64 9.02 -3.76
C LEU A 23 5.09 7.65 -4.15
N ALA A 24 5.72 6.58 -3.67
CA ALA A 24 5.29 5.20 -3.88
C ALA A 24 4.09 4.79 -3.01
N ARG A 25 3.66 5.65 -2.07
CA ARG A 25 2.61 5.38 -1.07
C ARG A 25 2.90 4.11 -0.26
N LEU A 26 4.16 3.95 0.16
CA LEU A 26 4.66 2.86 0.99
C LEU A 26 5.07 3.39 2.36
N LYS A 27 4.96 2.54 3.38
CA LYS A 27 5.49 2.80 4.72
C LYS A 27 6.26 1.59 5.25
N VAL A 28 7.04 1.82 6.31
CA VAL A 28 7.73 0.73 7.03
C VAL A 28 6.70 -0.29 7.53
N GLY A 29 6.95 -1.57 7.23
CA GLY A 29 6.07 -2.68 7.57
C GLY A 29 5.07 -3.07 6.48
N ASP A 30 4.93 -2.28 5.40
CA ASP A 30 4.14 -2.71 4.25
C ASP A 30 4.79 -3.93 3.58
N GLN A 31 3.94 -4.86 3.12
CA GLN A 31 4.37 -5.99 2.32
C GLN A 31 4.37 -5.61 0.83
N VAL A 32 5.36 -6.08 0.09
CA VAL A 32 5.46 -5.89 -1.36
C VAL A 32 5.71 -7.23 -2.05
N THR A 33 5.06 -7.44 -3.18
CA THR A 33 5.41 -8.50 -4.12
C THR A 33 6.57 -8.02 -4.98
N VAL A 34 7.58 -8.88 -5.14
CA VAL A 34 8.76 -8.62 -5.97
C VAL A 34 8.64 -9.45 -7.26
N SER A 35 8.59 -8.79 -8.41
CA SER A 35 8.62 -9.45 -9.72
C SER A 35 9.84 -9.01 -10.53
N LEU A 36 10.46 -9.98 -11.21
CA LEU A 36 11.52 -9.74 -12.19
C LEU A 36 10.91 -9.75 -13.58
N HIS A 37 11.09 -8.66 -14.31
CA HIS A 37 10.64 -8.56 -15.71
C HIS A 37 11.81 -8.82 -16.66
N GLU A 38 11.48 -9.32 -17.85
CA GLU A 38 12.44 -9.44 -18.96
C GLU A 38 13.02 -8.05 -19.26
N GLY A 39 14.35 -7.93 -19.19
CA GLY A 39 15.07 -6.65 -19.20
C GLY A 39 15.77 -6.31 -17.87
N GLY A 40 15.62 -7.15 -16.84
CA GLY A 40 16.36 -7.00 -15.57
C GLY A 40 15.73 -6.01 -14.58
N SER A 41 14.52 -5.54 -14.87
CA SER A 41 13.77 -4.64 -14.00
C SER A 41 13.13 -5.42 -12.84
N ILE A 42 13.37 -4.94 -11.62
CA ILE A 42 12.65 -5.40 -10.44
C ILE A 42 11.47 -4.44 -10.20
N VAL A 43 10.27 -4.99 -10.15
CA VAL A 43 9.05 -4.24 -9.82
C VAL A 43 8.58 -4.62 -8.43
N LEU A 44 8.34 -3.61 -7.61
CA LEU A 44 7.81 -3.74 -6.25
C LEU A 44 6.35 -3.30 -6.25
N THR A 45 5.45 -4.24 -6.00
CA THR A 45 4.00 -3.96 -5.96
C THR A 45 3.48 -4.08 -4.52
N PRO A 46 2.88 -3.03 -3.93
CA PRO A 46 2.32 -3.11 -2.58
C PRO A 46 1.22 -4.16 -2.48
N VAL A 47 1.28 -5.02 -1.46
CA VAL A 47 0.21 -5.95 -1.09
C VAL A 47 -0.80 -5.17 -0.27
N ARG A 48 -1.89 -4.76 -0.93
CA ARG A 48 -2.97 -4.02 -0.24
C ARG A 48 -3.91 -5.02 0.44
N PRO A 49 -4.23 -4.84 1.74
CA PRO A 49 -5.27 -5.63 2.37
C PRO A 49 -6.60 -5.31 1.68
N VAL A 50 -7.20 -6.32 1.07
CA VAL A 50 -8.54 -6.21 0.49
C VAL A 50 -9.54 -6.60 1.58
N ILE A 51 -10.50 -5.71 1.86
CA ILE A 51 -11.63 -6.08 2.70
C ILE A 51 -12.54 -7.01 1.90
N GLY A 52 -12.93 -8.14 2.49
CA GLY A 52 -13.91 -9.02 1.87
C GLY A 52 -15.28 -8.34 1.73
N PRO A 53 -16.13 -8.79 0.80
CA PRO A 53 -17.44 -8.17 0.52
C PRO A 53 -18.32 -8.00 1.76
N GLU A 54 -18.35 -8.98 2.66
CA GLU A 54 -19.15 -8.94 3.90
C GLU A 54 -18.67 -7.84 4.86
N ARG A 55 -17.35 -7.72 5.01
CA ARG A 55 -16.75 -6.69 5.86
C ARG A 55 -16.92 -5.30 5.24
N ALA A 56 -16.92 -5.21 3.92
CA ALA A 56 -17.23 -3.98 3.19
C ALA A 56 -18.69 -3.56 3.42
N ALA A 57 -19.65 -4.49 3.24
CA ALA A 57 -21.08 -4.23 3.42
C ALA A 57 -21.41 -3.79 4.84
N SER A 58 -20.98 -4.55 5.86
CA SER A 58 -21.19 -4.19 7.27
C SER A 58 -20.54 -2.87 7.66
N THR A 59 -19.36 -2.56 7.10
CA THR A 59 -18.71 -1.26 7.32
C THR A 59 -19.49 -0.13 6.66
N ALA A 60 -20.01 -0.35 5.45
CA ALA A 60 -20.81 0.63 4.72
C ALA A 60 -22.14 0.92 5.43
N GLU A 61 -22.88 -0.12 5.84
CA GLU A 61 -24.13 0.00 6.59
C GLU A 61 -23.94 0.82 7.87
N ARG A 62 -22.94 0.47 8.68
CA ARG A 62 -22.58 1.23 9.89
C ARG A 62 -22.24 2.69 9.60
N LEU A 63 -21.57 2.98 8.47
CA LEU A 63 -21.23 4.35 8.08
C LEU A 63 -22.47 5.12 7.62
N ILE A 64 -23.39 4.48 6.89
CA ILE A 64 -24.66 5.07 6.46
C ILE A 64 -25.52 5.41 7.67
N GLU A 65 -25.69 4.48 8.61
CA GLU A 65 -26.44 4.71 9.85
C GLU A 65 -25.86 5.86 10.66
N LYS A 66 -24.54 5.84 10.90
CA LYS A 66 -23.85 6.87 11.69
C LYS A 66 -23.98 8.27 11.08
N ASN A 67 -24.07 8.37 9.75
CA ASN A 67 -24.17 9.64 9.03
C ASN A 67 -25.57 9.86 8.43
N GLY A 68 -26.60 9.17 8.92
CA GLY A 68 -27.91 9.11 8.27
C GLY A 68 -28.59 10.48 8.11
N GLU A 69 -28.33 11.42 9.04
CA GLU A 69 -28.82 12.80 8.91
C GLU A 69 -28.10 13.59 7.81
N LEU A 70 -26.79 13.41 7.68
CA LEU A 70 -26.00 14.03 6.61
C LEU A 70 -26.46 13.49 5.24
N PHE A 71 -26.61 12.17 5.10
CA PHE A 71 -27.06 11.57 3.85
C PHE A 71 -28.48 12.00 3.46
N ARG A 72 -29.41 12.12 4.42
CA ARG A 72 -30.76 12.67 4.18
C ARG A 72 -30.78 14.12 3.69
N ARG A 73 -29.77 14.91 4.05
CA ARG A 73 -29.65 16.31 3.62
C ARG A 73 -29.01 16.46 2.24
N LEU A 74 -28.33 15.42 1.76
CA LEU A 74 -27.62 15.40 0.47
C LEU A 74 -28.43 14.72 -0.65
N SER A 75 -29.53 14.05 -0.32
CA SER A 75 -30.54 13.52 -1.24
C SER A 75 -31.60 14.57 -1.57
#